data_AF-A0A2K0TJQ5-F1
#
_entry.id   AF-A0A2K0TJQ5-F1
#
_cell.length_a   1.000
_cell.length_b   1.000
_cell.length_c   1.000
_cell.angle_alpha   90.00
_cell.angle_beta   90.00
_cell.angle_gamma   90.00
#
_symmetry.space_group_name_H-M   'P 1'
#
loop_
_entity.id
_entity.type
_entity.pdbx_description
1 polymer ?
#
loop_
_entity_poly.entity_id
_entity_poly.type
_entity_poly.pdbx_seq_one_letter_code
_entity_poly.pdbx_strand_id
1 'polypeptide(L)'
;MPQLTTLPNEILHNIFQWLPPKDLGSLPRVCRALHSYVKDNQKLCHDVYLHHFDLPLAEEEVDWEDELHSIVRLENICLRETAEEKEDELSFVYDVVNRMLQHASSAGHAVEASDTQYASRNVDFLNSLFENEVNREAFLQKSSLFERVYRSQHQAPSDNISKEQRQLSAKLHCLYGKPILKVGRLRSARTYPYACSKVYDIRQYTAQTRWGPFMNDGSDRVDWEKVEAILIVLGNNVYTKKLTRLFSDIWDNPFSGSWKGSFISSPSPDITSLDAMDPYGVTGTWYRLVCFLDYNDFFSYNFTNPERDESPLHTLDVGEATRLIIMRIHVTKIEQAGPDSEYSSDLPIVHFEGISRPLDDSWDDNASSDLRGTVGLTKEGEVRWTSVSIFHGHERWKSEGIQVGGVRSARGVIGNWFDR
;
A
#
# COMPACT_ATOMS: atom_id res chain seq x y z
N MET A 1 -28.97 12.24 45.83
CA MET A 1 -28.11 11.37 45.02
C MET A 1 -27.10 12.24 44.32
N PRO A 2 -25.79 11.91 44.33
CA PRO A 2 -24.80 12.67 43.57
C PRO A 2 -25.15 12.59 42.08
N GLN A 3 -25.19 13.75 41.41
CA GLN A 3 -25.39 13.83 39.96
C GLN A 3 -24.01 13.76 39.28
N LEU A 4 -23.92 13.10 38.12
CA LEU A 4 -22.65 12.97 37.38
C LEU A 4 -21.99 14.34 37.17
N THR A 5 -22.78 15.37 36.82
CA THR A 5 -22.32 16.75 36.59
C THR A 5 -21.86 17.50 37.84
N THR A 6 -21.98 16.90 39.02
CA THR A 6 -21.50 17.48 40.30
C THR A 6 -20.19 16.86 40.79
N LEU A 7 -19.65 15.88 40.05
CA LEU A 7 -18.36 15.28 40.34
C LEU A 7 -17.20 16.23 39.96
N PRO A 8 -16.05 16.15 40.65
CA PRO A 8 -14.84 16.87 40.26
C PRO A 8 -14.38 16.52 38.83
N ASN A 9 -13.73 17.47 38.17
CA ASN A 9 -13.24 17.32 36.80
C ASN A 9 -12.28 16.13 36.64
N GLU A 10 -11.50 15.80 37.66
CA GLU A 10 -10.59 14.66 37.68
C GLU A 10 -11.36 13.33 37.69
N ILE A 11 -12.50 13.27 38.37
CA ILE A 11 -13.36 12.09 38.39
C ILE A 11 -14.09 11.95 37.05
N LEU A 12 -14.58 13.06 36.49
CA LEU A 12 -15.16 13.08 35.15
C LEU A 12 -14.15 12.61 34.09
N HIS A 13 -12.89 13.05 34.19
CA HIS A 13 -11.81 12.62 33.29
C HIS A 13 -11.60 11.12 33.39
N ASN A 14 -11.49 10.62 34.62
CA ASN A 14 -11.27 9.21 34.88
C ASN A 14 -12.40 8.31 34.41
N ILE A 15 -13.61 8.83 34.28
CA ILE A 15 -14.76 8.12 33.71
C ILE A 15 -14.74 8.22 32.18
N PHE A 16 -14.59 9.43 31.64
CA PHE A 16 -14.77 9.68 30.20
C PHE A 16 -13.59 9.22 29.34
N GLN A 17 -12.37 9.08 29.89
CA GLN A 17 -11.22 8.59 29.13
C GLN A 17 -11.39 7.14 28.61
N TRP A 18 -12.30 6.37 29.21
CA TRP A 18 -12.61 4.99 28.83
C TRP A 18 -13.78 4.86 27.85
N LEU A 19 -14.38 5.98 27.43
CA LEU A 19 -15.46 5.95 26.46
C LEU A 19 -14.90 5.72 25.05
N PRO A 20 -15.62 4.99 24.19
CA PRO A 20 -15.35 4.98 22.76
C PRO A 20 -15.39 6.40 22.19
N PRO A 21 -14.57 6.72 21.17
CA PRO A 21 -14.55 8.03 20.51
C PRO A 21 -15.94 8.55 20.11
N LYS A 22 -16.79 7.66 19.58
CA LYS A 22 -18.17 7.98 19.16
C LYS A 22 -19.08 8.39 20.32
N ASP A 23 -18.93 7.75 21.48
CA ASP A 23 -19.72 8.03 22.67
C ASP A 23 -19.26 9.34 23.33
N LEU A 24 -17.95 9.62 23.30
CA LEU A 24 -17.41 10.91 23.74
C LEU A 24 -18.06 12.06 22.97
N GLY A 25 -18.18 11.94 21.64
CA GLY A 25 -18.85 12.93 20.78
C GLY A 25 -20.35 13.12 21.07
N SER A 26 -20.99 12.19 21.78
CA SER A 26 -22.40 12.29 22.18
C SER A 26 -22.60 13.08 23.47
N LEU A 27 -21.60 13.13 24.37
CA LEU A 27 -21.69 13.82 25.66
C LEU A 27 -22.05 15.32 25.56
N PRO A 28 -21.47 16.10 24.61
CA PRO A 28 -21.81 17.51 24.47
C PRO A 28 -23.29 17.78 24.13
N ARG A 29 -24.02 16.77 23.64
CA ARG A 29 -25.44 16.86 23.29
C ARG A 29 -26.37 16.62 24.47
N VAL A 30 -25.86 16.11 25.59
CA VAL A 30 -26.66 15.75 26.78
C VAL A 30 -26.99 16.97 27.62
N CYS A 31 -25.99 17.80 27.97
CA CYS A 31 -26.20 19.04 28.72
C CYS A 31 -25.03 20.02 28.58
N ARG A 32 -25.24 21.28 28.98
CA ARG A 32 -24.22 22.35 28.91
C ARG A 32 -22.98 22.07 29.74
N ALA A 33 -23.12 21.41 30.89
CA ALA A 33 -21.99 21.09 31.77
C ALA A 33 -21.03 20.11 31.09
N LEU A 34 -21.57 19.04 30.48
CA LEU A 34 -20.77 18.07 29.73
C LEU A 34 -20.19 18.67 28.45
N HIS A 35 -20.96 19.50 27.74
CA HIS A 35 -20.45 20.26 26.60
C HIS A 35 -19.22 21.10 26.98
N SER A 36 -19.31 21.86 28.07
CA SER A 36 -18.21 22.73 28.52
C SER A 36 -17.00 21.95 29.03
N TYR A 37 -17.20 20.69 29.46
CA TYR A 37 -16.11 19.84 29.94
C TYR A 37 -15.35 19.14 28.81
N VAL A 38 -16.06 18.73 27.75
CA VAL A 38 -15.48 17.99 26.62
C VAL A 38 -14.85 18.94 25.60
N LYS A 39 -15.50 20.09 25.33
CA LYS A 39 -15.03 21.04 24.33
C LYS A 39 -13.64 21.58 24.68
N ASP A 40 -12.74 21.63 23.70
CA ASP A 40 -11.36 22.13 23.82
C ASP A 40 -10.50 21.33 24.84
N ASN A 41 -10.97 20.14 25.28
CA ASN A 41 -10.28 19.31 26.26
C ASN A 41 -9.32 18.33 25.59
N GLN A 42 -8.20 18.87 25.12
CA GLN A 42 -7.14 18.12 24.43
C GLN A 42 -6.62 16.93 25.23
N LYS A 43 -6.52 17.05 26.56
CA LYS A 43 -6.04 15.95 27.42
C LYS A 43 -7.02 14.78 27.44
N LEU A 44 -8.32 15.05 27.50
CA LEU A 44 -9.34 14.00 27.44
C LEU A 44 -9.33 13.32 26.07
N CYS A 45 -9.28 14.09 24.99
CA CYS A 45 -9.22 13.55 23.64
C CYS A 45 -7.95 12.70 23.42
N HIS A 46 -6.78 13.17 23.86
CA HIS A 46 -5.54 12.41 23.84
C HIS A 46 -5.68 11.07 24.57
N ASP A 47 -6.22 11.08 25.79
CA ASP A 47 -6.33 9.86 26.58
C ASP A 47 -7.33 8.88 25.95
N VAL A 48 -8.49 9.37 25.49
CA VAL A 48 -9.44 8.53 24.75
C VAL A 48 -8.79 7.93 23.50
N TYR A 49 -8.03 8.73 22.75
CA TYR A 49 -7.31 8.26 21.57
C TYR A 49 -6.34 7.12 21.92
N LEU A 50 -5.44 7.30 22.89
CA LEU A 50 -4.44 6.27 23.24
C LEU A 50 -5.01 4.98 23.83
N HIS A 51 -6.22 5.02 24.40
CA HIS A 51 -6.91 3.80 24.81
C HIS A 51 -7.39 2.96 23.63
N HIS A 52 -7.65 3.58 22.47
CA HIS A 52 -8.24 2.91 21.30
C HIS A 52 -7.27 2.74 20.12
N PHE A 53 -6.30 3.64 19.97
CA PHE A 53 -5.44 3.79 18.80
C PHE A 53 -3.96 3.85 19.20
N ASP A 54 -3.07 3.64 18.23
CA ASP A 54 -1.63 3.59 18.47
C ASP A 54 -1.06 4.97 18.77
N LEU A 55 -0.01 5.03 19.60
CA LEU A 55 0.68 6.28 19.87
C LEU A 55 1.38 6.77 18.59
N PRO A 56 1.02 7.96 18.06
CA PRO A 56 1.72 8.52 16.91
C PRO A 56 3.20 8.72 17.24
N LEU A 57 4.07 8.56 16.24
CA LEU A 57 5.49 8.86 16.41
C LEU A 57 5.62 10.35 16.76
N ALA A 58 6.47 10.66 17.76
CA ALA A 58 6.51 11.92 18.51
C ALA A 58 6.95 13.19 17.71
N GLU A 59 6.78 13.20 16.39
CA GLU A 59 7.27 14.22 15.48
C GLU A 59 6.21 15.29 15.12
N GLU A 60 4.92 15.08 15.43
CA GLU A 60 3.84 15.99 15.05
C GLU A 60 3.04 16.52 16.26
N GLU A 61 2.75 17.83 16.26
CA GLU A 61 1.75 18.43 17.14
C GLU A 61 0.36 18.00 16.66
N VAL A 62 -0.20 16.98 17.31
CA VAL A 62 -1.53 16.45 16.97
C VAL A 62 -2.60 17.23 17.73
N ASP A 63 -3.58 17.78 16.99
CA ASP A 63 -4.86 18.20 17.58
C ASP A 63 -5.73 16.97 17.81
N TRP A 64 -5.81 16.55 19.07
CA TRP A 64 -6.49 15.30 19.45
C TRP A 64 -8.01 15.38 19.31
N GLU A 65 -8.58 16.59 19.42
CA GLU A 65 -10.02 16.79 19.22
C GLU A 65 -10.36 16.61 17.74
N ASP A 66 -9.63 17.26 16.85
CA ASP A 66 -9.82 17.13 15.40
C ASP A 66 -9.50 15.73 14.88
N GLU A 67 -8.48 15.07 15.44
CA GLU A 67 -8.12 13.70 15.07
C GLU A 67 -9.23 12.71 15.46
N LEU A 68 -9.75 12.78 16.69
CA LEU A 68 -10.89 11.95 17.11
C LEU A 68 -12.15 12.24 16.28
N HIS A 69 -12.44 13.51 16.00
CA HIS A 69 -13.57 13.88 15.16
C HIS A 69 -13.44 13.31 13.75
N SER A 70 -12.23 13.33 13.17
CA SER A 70 -11.94 12.79 11.85
C SER A 70 -12.15 11.27 11.81
N ILE A 71 -11.68 10.54 12.83
CA ILE A 71 -11.87 9.09 12.95
C ILE A 71 -13.34 8.73 13.14
N VAL A 72 -14.08 9.43 14.00
CA VAL A 72 -15.52 9.20 14.20
C VAL A 72 -16.31 9.52 12.93
N ARG A 73 -15.91 10.57 12.19
CA ARG A 73 -16.52 10.88 10.89
C ARG A 73 -16.24 9.77 9.87
N LEU A 74 -15.01 9.24 9.80
CA LEU A 74 -14.67 8.09 8.96
C LEU A 74 -15.55 6.88 9.28
N GLU A 75 -15.68 6.52 10.57
CA GLU A 75 -16.57 5.44 11.02
C GLU A 75 -18.01 5.67 10.55
N ASN A 76 -18.56 6.87 10.75
CA ASN A 76 -19.92 7.20 10.35
C ASN A 76 -20.14 7.17 8.82
N ILE A 77 -19.14 7.57 8.02
CA ILE A 77 -19.18 7.44 6.56
C ILE A 77 -19.21 5.96 6.15
N CYS A 78 -18.36 5.15 6.78
CA CYS A 78 -18.30 3.71 6.55
C CYS A 78 -19.58 2.96 6.99
N LEU A 79 -20.39 3.55 7.88
CA LEU A 79 -21.70 3.03 8.28
C LEU A 79 -22.86 3.36 7.32
N ARG A 80 -22.69 4.29 6.36
CA ARG A 80 -23.71 4.59 5.33
C ARG A 80 -24.07 3.33 4.53
N GLU A 81 -25.31 3.19 4.08
CA GLU A 81 -25.84 1.90 3.59
C GLU A 81 -25.33 1.55 2.19
N THR A 82 -25.22 2.53 1.31
CA THR A 82 -24.85 2.30 -0.09
C THR A 82 -23.50 2.92 -0.44
N ALA A 83 -22.92 2.48 -1.56
CA ALA A 83 -21.65 3.01 -2.03
C ALA A 83 -21.82 4.45 -2.51
N GLU A 84 -22.92 4.74 -3.22
CA GLU A 84 -23.26 6.04 -3.79
C GLU A 84 -23.35 7.14 -2.72
N GLU A 85 -23.90 6.82 -1.55
CA GLU A 85 -24.02 7.76 -0.43
C GLU A 85 -22.67 8.22 0.15
N LYS A 86 -21.58 7.52 -0.17
CA LYS A 86 -20.26 7.78 0.41
C LYS A 86 -19.14 8.07 -0.60
N GLU A 87 -19.39 8.00 -1.91
CA GLU A 87 -18.36 8.22 -2.95
C GLU A 87 -17.74 9.61 -2.91
N ASP A 88 -18.56 10.64 -2.65
CA ASP A 88 -18.11 12.05 -2.58
C ASP A 88 -17.12 12.30 -1.44
N GLU A 89 -17.03 11.39 -0.46
CA GLU A 89 -16.13 11.49 0.68
C GLU A 89 -14.74 10.89 0.41
N LEU A 90 -14.48 10.39 -0.82
CA LEU A 90 -13.24 9.68 -1.15
C LEU A 90 -11.98 10.42 -0.73
N SER A 91 -11.87 11.73 -0.99
CA SER A 91 -10.71 12.52 -0.61
C SER A 91 -10.52 12.58 0.91
N PHE A 92 -11.61 12.78 1.66
CA PHE A 92 -11.57 12.78 3.13
C PHE A 92 -11.16 11.41 3.68
N VAL A 93 -11.75 10.33 3.15
CA VAL A 93 -11.41 8.96 3.56
C VAL A 93 -9.95 8.65 3.24
N TYR A 94 -9.48 9.06 2.06
CA TYR A 94 -8.08 8.93 1.68
C TYR A 94 -7.15 9.60 2.71
N ASP A 95 -7.41 10.85 3.06
CA ASP A 95 -6.55 11.61 3.99
C ASP A 95 -6.53 10.99 5.38
N VAL A 96 -7.69 10.59 5.92
CA VAL A 96 -7.77 9.98 7.26
C VAL A 96 -7.12 8.59 7.28
N VAL A 97 -7.35 7.74 6.27
CA VAL A 97 -6.73 6.41 6.20
C VAL A 97 -5.21 6.51 6.12
N ASN A 98 -4.67 7.38 5.26
CA ASN A 98 -3.22 7.56 5.17
C ASN A 98 -2.63 8.06 6.50
N ARG A 99 -3.28 9.00 7.16
CA ARG A 99 -2.83 9.54 8.45
C ARG A 99 -2.88 8.50 9.57
N MET A 100 -3.95 7.70 9.64
CA MET A 100 -4.03 6.58 10.57
C MET A 100 -2.91 5.55 10.35
N LEU A 101 -2.55 5.28 9.09
CA LEU A 101 -1.40 4.42 8.76
C LEU A 101 -0.06 5.09 9.09
N GLN A 102 0.08 6.41 8.93
CA GLN A 102 1.28 7.14 9.38
C GLN A 102 1.46 7.11 10.90
N HIS A 103 0.35 7.18 11.64
CA HIS A 103 0.30 7.06 13.09
C HIS A 103 0.35 5.61 13.59
N ALA A 104 0.27 4.62 12.70
CA ALA A 104 0.34 3.21 13.08
C ALA A 104 1.71 2.92 13.67
N SER A 105 1.70 2.37 14.88
CA SER A 105 2.92 2.08 15.63
C SER A 105 2.74 0.82 16.45
N SER A 106 3.80 0.03 16.48
CA SER A 106 3.94 -1.21 17.23
C SER A 106 4.11 -0.99 18.72
N ALA A 107 4.41 0.25 19.13
CA ALA A 107 4.73 0.61 20.50
C ALA A 107 3.47 0.57 21.38
N GLY A 108 3.11 -0.62 21.87
CA GLY A 108 2.04 -0.78 22.86
C GLY A 108 1.21 -2.06 22.73
N HIS A 109 1.37 -2.83 21.65
CA HIS A 109 0.63 -4.07 21.47
C HIS A 109 1.49 -5.15 20.81
N ALA A 110 1.81 -6.20 21.56
CA ALA A 110 2.36 -7.43 20.99
C ALA A 110 1.17 -8.32 20.62
N VAL A 111 0.86 -8.42 19.33
CA VAL A 111 -0.03 -9.50 18.85
C VAL A 111 0.86 -10.62 18.35
N GLU A 112 0.56 -11.85 18.76
CA GLU A 112 1.20 -13.11 18.34
C GLU A 112 0.93 -13.46 16.86
N ALA A 113 0.68 -12.48 15.98
CA ALA A 113 0.07 -12.72 14.66
C ALA A 113 1.05 -12.82 13.48
N SER A 114 2.30 -12.37 13.60
CA SER A 114 3.32 -12.58 12.54
C SER A 114 4.74 -12.41 13.07
N ASP A 115 5.66 -13.26 12.62
CA ASP A 115 7.09 -13.18 12.95
C ASP A 115 7.82 -12.07 12.18
N THR A 116 7.17 -11.42 11.21
CA THR A 116 7.82 -10.50 10.26
C THR A 116 7.25 -9.09 10.24
N GLN A 117 6.15 -8.84 10.95
CA GLN A 117 5.51 -7.53 10.99
C GLN A 117 4.84 -7.27 12.35
N TYR A 118 4.84 -6.02 12.76
CA TYR A 118 4.21 -5.60 14.00
C TYR A 118 2.68 -5.48 13.88
N ALA A 119 2.00 -5.46 15.03
CA ALA A 119 0.57 -5.18 15.10
C ALA A 119 0.28 -3.69 15.29
N SER A 120 -0.94 -3.27 14.96
CA SER A 120 -1.38 -1.89 15.04
C SER A 120 -2.89 -1.83 15.28
N ARG A 121 -3.32 -1.11 16.32
CA ARG A 121 -4.75 -0.88 16.60
C ARG A 121 -5.40 -0.01 15.52
N ASN A 122 -4.62 0.89 14.91
CA ASN A 122 -5.09 1.69 13.78
C ASN A 122 -5.44 0.79 12.58
N VAL A 123 -4.57 -0.17 12.29
CA VAL A 123 -4.78 -1.16 11.22
C VAL A 123 -5.96 -2.07 11.54
N ASP A 124 -6.11 -2.55 12.78
CA ASP A 124 -7.25 -3.37 13.19
C ASP A 124 -8.58 -2.63 13.01
N PHE A 125 -8.61 -1.34 13.40
CA PHE A 125 -9.77 -0.48 13.18
C PHE A 125 -10.07 -0.31 11.69
N LEU A 126 -9.08 0.04 10.87
CA LEU A 126 -9.25 0.19 9.42
C LEU A 126 -9.72 -1.11 8.76
N ASN A 127 -9.15 -2.25 9.15
CA ASN A 127 -9.58 -3.56 8.68
C ASN A 127 -11.07 -3.79 8.96
N SER A 128 -11.53 -3.50 10.19
CA SER A 128 -12.94 -3.65 10.56
C SER A 128 -13.90 -2.82 9.70
N LEU A 129 -13.48 -1.62 9.26
CA LEU A 129 -14.28 -0.77 8.37
C LEU A 129 -14.36 -1.35 6.95
N PHE A 130 -13.24 -1.84 6.42
CA PHE A 130 -13.14 -2.32 5.04
C PHE A 130 -13.45 -3.81 4.85
N GLU A 131 -13.77 -4.54 5.92
CA GLU A 131 -14.43 -5.86 5.82
C GLU A 131 -15.72 -5.77 5.00
N ASN A 132 -16.47 -4.66 5.14
CA ASN A 132 -17.68 -4.39 4.37
C ASN A 132 -17.35 -4.17 2.87
N GLU A 133 -17.98 -4.97 2.00
CA GLU A 133 -17.84 -4.87 0.54
C GLU A 133 -18.25 -3.50 -0.01
N VAL A 134 -19.27 -2.87 0.57
CA VAL A 134 -19.77 -1.55 0.14
C VAL A 134 -18.72 -0.47 0.35
N ASN A 135 -17.95 -0.55 1.45
CA ASN A 135 -16.87 0.40 1.71
C ASN A 135 -15.71 0.21 0.72
N ARG A 136 -15.42 -1.05 0.36
CA ARG A 136 -14.42 -1.35 -0.67
C ARG A 136 -14.87 -0.85 -2.04
N GLU A 137 -16.14 -1.04 -2.39
CA GLU A 137 -16.73 -0.54 -3.63
C GLU A 137 -16.66 0.99 -3.73
N ALA A 138 -16.99 1.69 -2.65
CA ALA A 138 -16.99 3.14 -2.63
C ALA A 138 -15.59 3.77 -2.69
N PHE A 139 -14.58 3.15 -2.08
CA PHE A 139 -13.27 3.80 -1.91
C PHE A 139 -12.08 3.09 -2.57
N LEU A 140 -12.13 1.77 -2.77
CA LEU A 140 -11.01 0.98 -3.31
C LEU A 140 -11.22 0.56 -4.78
N GLN A 141 -12.44 0.73 -5.32
CA GLN A 141 -12.85 0.22 -6.63
C GLN A 141 -13.20 1.34 -7.61
N LYS A 142 -12.50 2.48 -7.53
CA LYS A 142 -12.80 3.66 -8.37
C LYS A 142 -11.76 3.96 -9.45
N SER A 143 -10.76 3.11 -9.64
CA SER A 143 -9.80 3.27 -10.74
C SER A 143 -10.44 3.01 -12.11
N SER A 144 -9.76 3.43 -13.18
CA SER A 144 -10.15 3.14 -14.56
C SER A 144 -10.26 1.64 -14.86
N LEU A 145 -9.55 0.80 -14.12
CA LEU A 145 -9.66 -0.65 -14.22
C LEU A 145 -11.05 -1.12 -13.78
N PHE A 146 -11.49 -0.69 -12.60
CA PHE A 146 -12.80 -1.06 -12.06
C PHE A 146 -13.94 -0.45 -12.87
N GLU A 147 -13.77 0.78 -13.36
CA GLU A 147 -14.73 1.41 -14.30
C GLU A 147 -15.04 0.49 -15.48
N ARG A 148 -14.01 -0.14 -16.09
CA ARG A 148 -14.19 -1.08 -17.21
C ARG A 148 -14.88 -2.37 -16.77
N VAL A 149 -14.54 -2.89 -15.58
CA VAL A 149 -15.17 -4.09 -15.01
C VAL A 149 -16.67 -3.86 -14.82
N TYR A 150 -17.07 -2.72 -14.26
CA TYR A 150 -18.47 -2.36 -14.04
C TYR A 150 -19.24 -2.14 -15.34
N ARG A 151 -18.65 -1.41 -16.31
CA ARG A 151 -19.24 -1.24 -17.64
C ARG A 151 -19.50 -2.58 -18.35
N SER A 152 -18.59 -3.55 -18.22
CA SER A 152 -18.78 -4.89 -18.79
C SER A 152 -19.93 -5.68 -18.16
N GLN A 153 -20.32 -5.30 -16.94
CA GLN A 153 -21.46 -5.87 -16.22
C GLN A 153 -22.75 -5.08 -16.43
N HIS A 154 -22.77 -4.11 -17.36
CA HIS A 154 -23.89 -3.18 -17.58
C HIS A 154 -24.29 -2.41 -16.32
N GLN A 155 -23.35 -2.22 -15.39
CA GLN A 155 -23.51 -1.34 -14.25
C GLN A 155 -23.05 0.06 -14.64
N ALA A 156 -23.81 1.08 -14.24
CA ALA A 156 -23.42 2.46 -14.46
C ALA A 156 -22.14 2.74 -13.65
N PRO A 157 -21.04 3.16 -14.29
CA PRO A 157 -19.89 3.65 -13.54
C PRO A 157 -20.30 4.90 -12.76
N SER A 158 -19.61 5.19 -11.66
CA SER A 158 -19.75 6.47 -10.96
C SER A 158 -19.46 7.61 -11.94
N ASP A 159 -20.46 8.45 -12.21
CA ASP A 159 -20.33 9.58 -13.13
C ASP A 159 -19.41 10.64 -12.50
N ASN A 160 -18.43 11.13 -13.29
CA ASN A 160 -17.52 12.25 -12.96
C ASN A 160 -16.40 12.05 -11.91
N ILE A 161 -15.79 10.86 -11.79
CA ILE A 161 -14.54 10.76 -11.02
C ILE A 161 -13.33 11.34 -11.76
N SER A 162 -12.61 12.27 -11.13
CA SER A 162 -11.40 12.90 -11.67
C SER A 162 -10.25 11.90 -11.78
N LYS A 163 -9.22 12.21 -12.58
CA LYS A 163 -8.02 11.35 -12.69
C LYS A 163 -7.30 11.24 -11.36
N GLU A 164 -7.25 12.33 -10.60
CA GLU A 164 -6.62 12.40 -9.29
C GLU A 164 -7.37 11.50 -8.30
N GLN A 165 -8.70 11.55 -8.27
CA GLN A 165 -9.51 10.68 -7.41
C GLN A 165 -9.33 9.19 -7.74
N ARG A 166 -9.17 8.82 -9.02
CA ARG A 166 -8.83 7.45 -9.43
C ARG A 166 -7.50 7.00 -8.82
N GLN A 167 -6.50 7.89 -8.81
CA GLN A 167 -5.19 7.61 -8.21
C GLN A 167 -5.29 7.48 -6.68
N LEU A 168 -6.11 8.30 -6.00
CA LEU A 168 -6.37 8.16 -4.56
C LEU A 168 -7.00 6.79 -4.22
N SER A 169 -8.02 6.39 -4.98
CA SER A 169 -8.68 5.09 -4.80
C SER A 169 -7.72 3.91 -5.04
N ALA A 170 -6.94 3.97 -6.12
CA ALA A 170 -5.95 2.95 -6.44
C ALA A 170 -4.85 2.84 -5.37
N LYS A 171 -4.39 3.98 -4.82
CA LYS A 171 -3.44 3.97 -3.70
C LYS A 171 -4.06 3.34 -2.45
N LEU A 172 -5.32 3.66 -2.11
CA LEU A 172 -6.01 3.01 -1.00
C LEU A 172 -6.10 1.51 -1.20
N HIS A 173 -6.38 1.02 -2.40
CA HIS A 173 -6.39 -0.42 -2.68
C HIS A 173 -4.98 -1.02 -2.56
N CYS A 174 -3.93 -0.31 -2.97
CA CYS A 174 -2.54 -0.75 -2.77
C CYS A 174 -2.18 -0.84 -1.27
N LEU A 175 -2.59 0.13 -0.46
CA LEU A 175 -2.40 0.12 1.00
C LEU A 175 -3.26 -0.94 1.70
N TYR A 176 -4.51 -1.12 1.28
CA TYR A 176 -5.36 -2.23 1.69
C TYR A 176 -4.69 -3.57 1.37
N GLY A 177 -4.01 -3.64 0.22
CA GLY A 177 -3.01 -4.64 -0.10
C GLY A 177 -3.57 -5.99 -0.52
N LYS A 178 -4.72 -6.41 0.03
CA LYS A 178 -5.41 -7.63 -0.39
C LYS A 178 -6.06 -7.41 -1.77
N PRO A 179 -5.66 -8.16 -2.81
CA PRO A 179 -6.14 -7.90 -4.16
C PRO A 179 -7.62 -8.20 -4.31
N ILE A 180 -8.36 -7.23 -4.84
CA ILE A 180 -9.76 -7.42 -5.23
C ILE A 180 -9.78 -8.14 -6.58
N LEU A 181 -9.75 -9.48 -6.55
CA LEU A 181 -9.72 -10.31 -7.77
C LEU A 181 -11.08 -10.43 -8.47
N LYS A 182 -12.17 -10.13 -7.74
CA LYS A 182 -13.55 -10.18 -8.24
C LYS A 182 -14.39 -9.12 -7.54
N VAL A 183 -15.21 -8.39 -8.31
CA VAL A 183 -16.21 -7.44 -7.77
C VAL A 183 -17.62 -8.02 -7.69
N GLY A 184 -17.76 -9.32 -7.97
CA GLY A 184 -19.03 -10.00 -8.07
C GLY A 184 -18.87 -11.49 -8.36
N ARG A 185 -19.99 -12.18 -8.57
CA ARG A 185 -20.02 -13.64 -8.74
C ARG A 185 -19.79 -14.11 -10.18
N LEU A 186 -19.97 -13.23 -11.15
CA LEU A 186 -19.89 -13.55 -12.58
C LEU A 186 -18.44 -13.58 -13.07
N ARG A 187 -18.20 -14.29 -14.18
CA ARG A 187 -16.86 -14.29 -14.83
C ARG A 187 -16.45 -12.90 -15.32
N SER A 188 -17.42 -12.10 -15.78
CA SER A 188 -17.21 -10.70 -16.18
C SER A 188 -16.79 -9.79 -15.02
N ALA A 189 -17.01 -10.21 -13.77
CA ALA A 189 -16.60 -9.47 -12.58
C ALA A 189 -15.13 -9.71 -12.20
N ARG A 190 -14.37 -10.51 -12.96
CA ARG A 190 -12.93 -10.71 -12.73
C ARG A 190 -12.16 -9.43 -13.10
N THR A 191 -11.31 -8.97 -12.20
CA THR A 191 -10.46 -7.79 -12.42
C THR A 191 -9.18 -8.13 -13.18
N TYR A 192 -8.69 -9.36 -13.03
CA TYR A 192 -7.45 -9.83 -13.63
C TYR A 192 -7.30 -9.54 -15.14
N PRO A 193 -8.29 -9.84 -16.02
CA PRO A 193 -8.10 -9.58 -17.45
C PRO A 193 -7.92 -8.10 -17.80
N TYR A 194 -8.52 -7.21 -17.02
CA TYR A 194 -8.36 -5.77 -17.15
C TYR A 194 -7.00 -5.31 -16.60
N ALA A 195 -6.56 -5.89 -15.48
CA ALA A 195 -5.24 -5.66 -14.91
C ALA A 195 -4.13 -6.06 -15.91
N CYS A 196 -4.20 -7.26 -16.48
CA CYS A 196 -3.24 -7.73 -17.50
C CYS A 196 -3.20 -6.81 -18.70
N SER A 197 -4.36 -6.33 -19.19
CA SER A 197 -4.37 -5.39 -20.32
C SER A 197 -3.64 -4.09 -20.02
N LYS A 198 -3.65 -3.62 -18.77
CA LYS A 198 -2.88 -2.44 -18.36
C LYS A 198 -1.40 -2.78 -18.15
N VAL A 199 -1.08 -3.93 -17.54
CA VAL A 199 0.31 -4.33 -17.27
C VAL A 199 1.08 -4.67 -18.56
N TYR A 200 0.46 -5.31 -19.55
CA TYR A 200 1.16 -5.75 -20.75
C TYR A 200 0.99 -4.84 -21.98
N ASP A 201 0.35 -3.68 -21.82
CA ASP A 201 0.31 -2.62 -22.84
C ASP A 201 1.68 -1.94 -22.95
N ILE A 202 2.44 -2.28 -24.00
CA ILE A 202 3.80 -1.79 -24.20
C ILE A 202 3.87 -0.26 -24.38
N ARG A 203 2.77 0.37 -24.83
CA ARG A 203 2.69 1.81 -25.09
C ARG A 203 2.81 2.65 -23.79
N GLN A 204 2.58 2.04 -22.64
CA GLN A 204 2.69 2.68 -21.33
C GLN A 204 4.12 2.69 -20.76
N TYR A 205 5.07 2.02 -21.42
CA TYR A 205 6.46 1.95 -20.98
C TYR A 205 7.33 2.84 -21.86
N THR A 206 7.63 4.03 -21.37
CA THR A 206 8.39 5.07 -22.07
C THR A 206 9.59 5.47 -21.24
N ALA A 207 10.48 6.27 -21.82
CA ALA A 207 11.57 6.88 -21.07
C ALA A 207 11.06 7.80 -19.94
N GLN A 208 9.89 8.45 -20.11
CA GLN A 208 9.30 9.32 -19.08
C GLN A 208 8.71 8.51 -17.92
N THR A 209 8.14 7.33 -18.18
CA THR A 209 7.69 6.42 -17.12
C THR A 209 8.83 5.60 -16.54
N ARG A 210 10.07 5.78 -17.02
CA ARG A 210 11.26 4.99 -16.64
C ARG A 210 11.03 3.49 -16.77
N TRP A 211 10.11 3.08 -17.64
CA TRP A 211 9.63 1.70 -17.79
C TRP A 211 9.10 1.08 -16.48
N GLY A 212 8.75 1.90 -15.50
CA GLY A 212 8.19 1.52 -14.20
C GLY A 212 6.77 2.07 -14.00
N PRO A 213 6.22 1.94 -12.77
CA PRO A 213 4.87 2.43 -12.44
C PRO A 213 4.87 3.94 -12.12
N PHE A 214 5.41 4.75 -13.04
CA PHE A 214 5.50 6.21 -12.90
C PHE A 214 4.62 6.91 -13.93
N MET A 215 4.17 8.12 -13.61
CA MET A 215 3.38 8.96 -14.49
C MET A 215 4.15 9.31 -15.78
N ASN A 216 3.46 9.26 -16.91
CA ASN A 216 4.02 9.57 -18.24
C ASN A 216 4.03 11.08 -18.53
N ASP A 217 4.35 11.90 -17.52
CA ASP A 217 4.47 13.35 -17.60
C ASP A 217 5.87 13.85 -17.18
N GLY A 218 6.77 12.91 -16.86
CA GLY A 218 8.15 13.21 -16.43
C GLY A 218 8.25 13.73 -14.99
N SER A 219 7.18 13.71 -14.22
CA SER A 219 7.17 14.18 -12.83
C SER A 219 7.75 13.17 -11.82
N ASP A 220 8.00 11.93 -12.25
CA ASP A 220 8.40 10.80 -11.40
C ASP A 220 7.40 10.47 -10.27
N ARG A 221 6.18 11.03 -10.35
CA ARG A 221 5.06 10.67 -9.48
C ARG A 221 4.65 9.23 -9.76
N VAL A 222 4.18 8.54 -8.72
CA VAL A 222 3.74 7.14 -8.84
C VAL A 222 2.38 7.10 -9.57
N ASP A 223 2.27 6.23 -10.58
CA ASP A 223 0.96 5.85 -11.16
C ASP A 223 0.38 4.71 -10.32
N TRP A 224 -0.42 5.07 -9.32
CA TRP A 224 -1.07 4.12 -8.42
C TRP A 224 -2.05 3.19 -9.12
N GLU A 225 -2.68 3.63 -10.21
CA GLU A 225 -3.51 2.72 -11.02
C GLU A 225 -2.66 1.68 -11.76
N LYS A 226 -1.38 1.97 -12.04
CA LYS A 226 -0.43 0.96 -12.55
C LYS A 226 0.03 0.02 -11.45
N VAL A 227 0.37 0.53 -10.27
CA VAL A 227 0.73 -0.28 -9.10
C VAL A 227 -0.42 -1.23 -8.74
N GLU A 228 -1.66 -0.74 -8.74
CA GLU A 228 -2.87 -1.55 -8.50
C GLU A 228 -3.03 -2.67 -9.54
N ALA A 229 -2.85 -2.37 -10.83
CA ALA A 229 -2.94 -3.39 -11.85
C ALA A 229 -1.88 -4.49 -11.65
N ILE A 230 -0.65 -4.11 -11.29
CA ILE A 230 0.42 -5.07 -10.98
C ILE A 230 0.06 -5.90 -9.73
N LEU A 231 -0.45 -5.26 -8.67
CA LEU A 231 -0.92 -5.92 -7.46
C LEU A 231 -1.97 -7.00 -7.79
N ILE A 232 -2.95 -6.69 -8.63
CA ILE A 232 -4.00 -7.64 -9.05
C ILE A 232 -3.40 -8.81 -9.85
N VAL A 233 -2.49 -8.54 -10.78
CA VAL A 233 -1.81 -9.58 -11.57
C VAL A 233 -0.99 -10.51 -10.67
N LEU A 234 -0.18 -9.95 -9.76
CA LEU A 234 0.60 -10.72 -8.79
C LEU A 234 -0.32 -11.55 -7.88
N GLY A 235 -1.37 -10.95 -7.35
CA GLY A 235 -2.37 -11.61 -6.52
C GLY A 235 -3.03 -12.82 -7.20
N ASN A 236 -3.44 -12.65 -8.46
CA ASN A 236 -4.02 -13.73 -9.25
C ASN A 236 -3.01 -14.89 -9.45
N ASN A 237 -1.74 -14.57 -9.69
CA ASN A 237 -0.68 -15.56 -9.84
C ASN A 237 -0.36 -16.29 -8.53
N VAL A 238 -0.23 -15.57 -7.42
CA VAL A 238 -0.02 -16.16 -6.08
C VAL A 238 -1.14 -17.16 -5.76
N TYR A 239 -2.40 -16.78 -6.02
CA TYR A 239 -3.54 -17.66 -5.81
C TYR A 239 -3.51 -18.88 -6.75
N THR A 240 -3.36 -18.66 -8.06
CA THR A 240 -3.43 -19.72 -9.07
C THR A 240 -2.27 -20.73 -8.94
N LYS A 241 -1.07 -20.26 -8.59
CA LYS A 241 0.12 -21.10 -8.37
C LYS A 241 0.19 -21.69 -6.96
N LYS A 242 -0.81 -21.45 -6.10
CA LYS A 242 -0.88 -21.93 -4.72
C LYS A 242 0.31 -21.50 -3.85
N LEU A 243 0.84 -20.31 -4.11
CA LEU A 243 1.92 -19.69 -3.33
C LEU A 243 1.41 -18.94 -2.09
N THR A 244 0.09 -18.96 -1.84
CA THR A 244 -0.56 -18.20 -0.77
C THR A 244 0.05 -18.42 0.61
N ARG A 245 0.51 -19.64 0.93
CA ARG A 245 1.13 -19.92 2.24
C ARG A 245 2.41 -19.13 2.51
N LEU A 246 3.17 -18.76 1.48
CA LEU A 246 4.40 -17.97 1.64
C LEU A 246 4.11 -16.48 1.85
N PHE A 247 2.88 -16.07 1.52
CA PHE A 247 2.52 -14.68 1.33
C PHE A 247 1.23 -14.32 2.08
N SER A 248 0.69 -15.20 2.93
CA SER A 248 -0.62 -15.05 3.56
C SER A 248 -0.67 -13.81 4.46
N ASP A 249 0.40 -13.58 5.21
CA ASP A 249 0.51 -12.47 6.16
C ASP A 249 0.34 -11.12 5.46
N ILE A 250 0.77 -11.03 4.21
CA ILE A 250 0.70 -9.84 3.38
C ILE A 250 -0.60 -9.86 2.55
N TRP A 251 -0.88 -10.92 1.79
CA TRP A 251 -1.91 -10.87 0.75
C TRP A 251 -3.33 -11.20 1.23
N ASP A 252 -3.47 -11.87 2.37
CA ASP A 252 -4.80 -12.27 2.89
C ASP A 252 -5.34 -11.32 3.97
N ASN A 253 -4.46 -10.54 4.60
CA ASN A 253 -4.78 -9.60 5.68
C ASN A 253 -4.79 -8.14 5.19
N PRO A 254 -5.93 -7.45 5.23
CA PRO A 254 -6.03 -6.03 4.87
C PRO A 254 -5.10 -5.12 5.67
N PHE A 255 -4.52 -4.13 4.99
CA PHE A 255 -3.60 -3.12 5.57
C PHE A 255 -2.35 -3.67 6.26
N SER A 256 -2.17 -4.99 6.24
CA SER A 256 -1.11 -5.67 6.94
C SER A 256 0.26 -5.29 6.36
N GLY A 257 1.13 -4.82 7.24
CA GLY A 257 2.44 -4.30 6.90
C GLY A 257 2.46 -2.96 6.18
N SER A 258 1.32 -2.31 5.88
CA SER A 258 1.24 -1.12 5.01
C SER A 258 1.56 0.23 5.69
N TRP A 259 2.50 0.26 6.63
CA TRP A 259 2.94 1.51 7.29
C TRP A 259 4.45 1.54 7.56
N LYS A 260 4.95 2.74 7.84
CA LYS A 260 6.37 3.00 8.10
C LYS A 260 6.85 2.18 9.31
N GLY A 261 7.96 1.47 9.14
CA GLY A 261 8.58 0.70 10.22
C GLY A 261 7.80 -0.54 10.67
N SER A 262 6.81 -0.99 9.89
CA SER A 262 6.03 -2.19 10.21
C SER A 262 6.83 -3.48 10.15
N PHE A 263 7.94 -3.52 9.38
CA PHE A 263 8.77 -4.73 9.21
C PHE A 263 9.62 -5.04 10.44
N ILE A 264 9.52 -6.31 10.89
CA ILE A 264 10.36 -6.87 11.95
C ILE A 264 11.55 -7.55 11.29
N SER A 265 12.71 -6.93 11.39
CA SER A 265 13.98 -7.54 10.98
C SER A 265 14.36 -8.64 11.97
N SER A 266 14.74 -9.82 11.47
CA SER A 266 15.34 -10.85 12.33
C SER A 266 16.63 -10.33 12.96
N PRO A 267 16.89 -10.60 14.25
CA PRO A 267 18.13 -10.18 14.90
C PRO A 267 19.32 -10.83 14.20
N SER A 268 20.11 -10.02 13.50
CA SER A 268 21.37 -10.45 12.89
C SER A 268 22.52 -10.15 13.85
N PRO A 269 23.40 -11.13 14.15
CA PRO A 269 24.59 -10.89 14.97
C PRO A 269 25.63 -9.99 14.26
N ASP A 270 25.55 -9.88 12.93
CA ASP A 270 26.52 -9.19 12.08
C ASP A 270 25.91 -7.94 11.42
N ILE A 271 25.39 -6.99 12.21
CA ILE A 271 24.96 -5.69 11.67
C ILE A 271 26.22 -4.86 11.41
N THR A 272 26.51 -4.57 10.14
CA THR A 272 27.63 -3.69 9.81
C THR A 272 27.30 -2.23 10.18
N SER A 273 28.31 -1.37 10.26
CA SER A 273 28.08 0.07 10.50
C SER A 273 27.22 0.71 9.40
N LEU A 274 27.30 0.20 8.17
CA LEU A 274 26.48 0.68 7.06
C LEU A 274 25.02 0.24 7.21
N ASP A 275 24.76 -1.01 7.60
CA ASP A 275 23.40 -1.50 7.84
C ASP A 275 22.70 -0.71 8.94
N ALA A 276 23.43 -0.31 9.99
CA ALA A 276 22.90 0.51 11.08
C ALA A 276 22.54 1.94 10.64
N MET A 277 23.14 2.43 9.55
CA MET A 277 22.88 3.77 8.99
C MET A 277 21.81 3.76 7.89
N ASP A 278 21.38 2.60 7.43
CA ASP A 278 20.40 2.46 6.35
C ASP A 278 18.97 2.76 6.84
N PRO A 279 18.34 3.84 6.35
CA PRO A 279 16.97 4.17 6.74
C PRO A 279 15.93 3.21 6.17
N TYR A 280 16.20 2.50 5.07
CA TYR A 280 15.22 1.68 4.34
C TYR A 280 15.18 0.22 4.79
N GLY A 281 16.23 -0.28 5.45
CA GLY A 281 16.31 -1.66 5.90
C GLY A 281 16.46 -2.65 4.73
N VAL A 282 17.38 -2.34 3.81
CA VAL A 282 17.62 -3.07 2.56
C VAL A 282 18.24 -4.45 2.83
N THR A 283 19.23 -4.51 3.72
CA THR A 283 19.99 -5.73 3.99
C THR A 283 19.10 -6.84 4.52
N GLY A 284 19.10 -7.99 3.84
CA GLY A 284 18.28 -9.12 4.22
C GLY A 284 18.04 -10.14 3.11
N THR A 285 17.14 -11.07 3.39
CA THR A 285 16.65 -12.05 2.42
C THR A 285 15.26 -11.63 1.97
N TRP A 286 15.07 -11.51 0.65
CA TRP A 286 13.84 -11.08 0.03
C TRP A 286 13.28 -12.18 -0.88
N TYR A 287 11.97 -12.37 -0.86
CA TYR A 287 11.28 -13.12 -1.90
C TYR A 287 10.91 -12.17 -3.04
N ARG A 288 11.28 -12.55 -4.27
CA ARG A 288 10.92 -11.85 -5.49
C ARG A 288 10.04 -12.76 -6.33
N LEU A 289 8.83 -12.30 -6.61
CA LEU A 289 7.90 -12.96 -7.53
C LEU A 289 7.93 -12.25 -8.87
N VAL A 290 8.23 -12.98 -9.95
CA VAL A 290 8.26 -12.45 -11.31
C VAL A 290 7.17 -13.15 -12.12
N CYS A 291 6.31 -12.35 -12.76
CA CYS A 291 5.29 -12.83 -13.68
C CYS A 291 5.55 -12.27 -15.08
N PHE A 292 5.35 -13.08 -16.12
CA PHE A 292 5.48 -12.67 -17.51
C PHE A 292 4.68 -13.53 -18.46
N LEU A 293 4.32 -12.95 -19.59
CA LEU A 293 3.70 -13.67 -20.70
C LEU A 293 4.75 -14.42 -21.51
N ASP A 294 4.32 -15.49 -22.18
CA ASP A 294 5.10 -16.04 -23.28
C ASP A 294 5.38 -14.96 -24.33
N TYR A 295 6.55 -15.03 -24.97
CA TYR A 295 6.96 -14.05 -25.98
C TYR A 295 5.94 -13.96 -27.12
N ASN A 296 5.37 -15.09 -27.57
CA ASN A 296 4.41 -15.09 -28.67
C ASN A 296 3.10 -14.41 -28.26
N ASP A 297 2.63 -14.63 -27.04
CA ASP A 297 1.42 -13.98 -26.53
C ASP A 297 1.64 -12.47 -26.35
N PHE A 298 2.76 -12.08 -25.75
CA PHE A 298 3.12 -10.67 -25.60
C PHE A 298 3.27 -9.95 -26.94
N PHE A 299 3.96 -10.57 -27.90
CA PHE A 299 4.15 -10.03 -29.24
C PHE A 299 2.82 -9.91 -29.98
N SER A 300 1.99 -10.96 -29.93
CA SER A 300 0.70 -10.98 -30.62
C SER A 300 -0.21 -9.88 -30.07
N TYR A 301 -0.29 -9.75 -28.74
CA TYR A 301 -1.10 -8.76 -28.06
C TYR A 301 -0.72 -7.31 -28.43
N ASN A 302 0.58 -7.01 -28.50
CA ASN A 302 1.05 -5.64 -28.71
C ASN A 302 1.24 -5.24 -30.18
N PHE A 303 1.58 -6.18 -31.07
CA PHE A 303 2.02 -5.84 -32.44
C PHE A 303 1.14 -6.39 -33.55
N THR A 304 0.33 -7.42 -33.29
CA THR A 304 -0.51 -8.06 -34.32
C THR A 304 -2.00 -7.69 -34.22
N ASN A 305 -2.41 -7.07 -33.12
CA ASN A 305 -3.80 -6.71 -32.89
C ASN A 305 -4.25 -5.55 -33.80
N PRO A 306 -5.35 -5.70 -34.59
CA PRO A 306 -5.94 -4.61 -35.38
C PRO A 306 -6.38 -3.40 -34.54
N GLU A 307 -6.78 -3.63 -33.30
CA GLU A 307 -7.25 -2.59 -32.36
C GLU A 307 -6.10 -1.93 -31.56
N ARG A 308 -4.85 -2.04 -32.05
CA ARG A 308 -3.65 -1.52 -31.35
C ARG A 308 -3.68 -0.01 -31.08
N ASP A 309 -4.48 0.75 -31.82
CA ASP A 309 -4.59 2.20 -31.69
C ASP A 309 -5.72 2.59 -30.72
N GLU A 310 -6.53 1.63 -30.25
CA GLU A 310 -7.54 1.86 -29.22
C GLU A 310 -6.90 1.98 -27.83
N SER A 311 -7.45 2.88 -27.02
CA SER A 311 -7.02 3.06 -25.63
C SER A 311 -8.24 3.15 -24.71
N PRO A 312 -8.33 2.31 -23.68
CA PRO A 312 -7.40 1.22 -23.32
C PRO A 312 -7.50 0.02 -24.28
N LEU A 313 -6.44 -0.80 -24.37
CA LEU A 313 -6.46 -2.06 -25.14
C LEU A 313 -7.49 -3.06 -24.58
N HIS A 314 -7.94 -3.98 -25.44
CA HIS A 314 -8.85 -5.08 -25.06
C HIS A 314 -8.29 -5.94 -23.91
N THR A 315 -9.17 -6.61 -23.18
CA THR A 315 -8.81 -7.44 -22.02
C THR A 315 -7.92 -8.62 -22.40
N LEU A 316 -7.06 -9.06 -21.48
CA LEU A 316 -6.09 -10.12 -21.74
C LEU A 316 -6.18 -11.23 -20.67
N ASP A 317 -6.46 -12.47 -21.06
CA ASP A 317 -6.64 -13.61 -20.13
C ASP A 317 -5.92 -14.87 -20.66
N VAL A 318 -4.61 -14.76 -20.91
CA VAL A 318 -3.77 -15.86 -21.42
C VAL A 318 -2.98 -16.59 -20.32
N GLY A 319 -2.82 -15.96 -19.15
CA GLY A 319 -2.07 -16.49 -18.01
C GLY A 319 -0.57 -16.18 -18.09
N GLU A 320 0.05 -15.94 -16.94
CA GLU A 320 1.49 -15.73 -16.84
C GLU A 320 2.27 -17.00 -16.48
N ALA A 321 3.50 -17.07 -16.97
CA ALA A 321 4.56 -17.81 -16.31
C ALA A 321 4.95 -17.06 -15.02
N THR A 322 5.17 -17.81 -13.95
CA THR A 322 5.56 -17.27 -12.65
C THR A 322 6.87 -17.90 -12.21
N ARG A 323 7.76 -17.11 -11.62
CA ARG A 323 9.01 -17.56 -11.00
C ARG A 323 9.14 -16.96 -9.61
N LEU A 324 9.49 -17.81 -8.65
CA LEU A 324 9.85 -17.41 -7.29
C LEU A 324 11.38 -17.42 -7.15
N ILE A 325 11.91 -16.31 -6.69
CA ILE A 325 13.34 -16.04 -6.59
C ILE A 325 13.65 -15.60 -5.15
N ILE A 326 14.72 -16.13 -4.56
CA ILE A 326 15.29 -15.61 -3.31
C ILE A 326 16.42 -14.66 -3.66
N MET A 327 16.35 -13.45 -3.14
CA MET A 327 17.44 -12.48 -3.18
C MET A 327 18.08 -12.38 -1.79
N ARG A 328 19.40 -12.33 -1.75
CA ARG A 328 20.15 -11.95 -0.55
C ARG A 328 20.96 -10.72 -0.89
N ILE A 329 20.61 -9.60 -0.28
CA ILE A 329 21.19 -8.29 -0.58
C ILE A 329 21.74 -7.65 0.69
N HIS A 330 22.75 -6.79 0.51
CA HIS A 330 23.36 -6.02 1.57
C HIS A 330 23.73 -4.62 1.07
N VAL A 331 23.74 -3.66 1.98
CA VAL A 331 24.13 -2.28 1.70
C VAL A 331 25.62 -2.20 1.38
N THR A 332 25.97 -1.47 0.32
CA THR A 332 27.36 -1.26 -0.10
C THR A 332 27.79 0.19 -0.01
N LYS A 333 26.85 1.13 -0.13
CA LYS A 333 27.14 2.57 -0.07
C LYS A 333 25.89 3.35 0.32
N ILE A 334 26.07 4.42 1.10
CA ILE A 334 25.03 5.40 1.44
C ILE A 334 25.54 6.78 1.04
N GLU A 335 24.75 7.55 0.31
CA GLU A 335 25.11 8.92 -0.08
C GLU A 335 23.91 9.86 -0.06
N GLN A 336 24.15 11.13 0.25
CA GLN A 336 23.09 12.13 0.24
C GLN A 336 22.69 12.48 -1.20
N ALA A 337 21.39 12.63 -1.45
CA ALA A 337 20.91 13.13 -2.73
C ALA A 337 21.38 14.58 -2.93
N GLY A 338 22.07 14.85 -4.04
CA GLY A 338 22.46 16.20 -4.44
C GLY A 338 21.27 17.03 -4.95
N PRO A 339 21.45 18.36 -5.16
CA PRO A 339 20.38 19.24 -5.63
C PRO A 339 19.72 18.81 -6.96
N ASP A 340 20.53 18.27 -7.89
CA ASP A 340 20.08 17.80 -9.21
C ASP A 340 19.72 16.31 -9.23
N SER A 341 19.65 15.67 -8.06
CA SER A 341 19.28 14.25 -7.95
C SER A 341 17.81 14.04 -8.33
N GLU A 342 17.52 12.89 -8.95
CA GLU A 342 16.13 12.43 -9.16
C GLU A 342 15.44 12.00 -7.86
N TYR A 343 16.19 11.73 -6.80
CA TYR A 343 15.67 11.37 -5.48
C TYR A 343 15.45 12.61 -4.60
N SER A 344 14.52 12.53 -3.63
CA SER A 344 14.39 13.56 -2.59
C SER A 344 15.64 13.63 -1.72
N SER A 345 15.91 14.81 -1.15
CA SER A 345 16.96 15.03 -0.16
C SER A 345 16.54 14.69 1.27
N ASP A 346 15.28 14.33 1.51
CA ASP A 346 14.78 14.07 2.86
C ASP A 346 15.42 12.83 3.50
N LEU A 347 15.84 11.86 2.68
CA LEU A 347 16.61 10.68 3.09
C LEU A 347 17.76 10.41 2.09
N PRO A 348 18.87 9.79 2.54
CA PRO A 348 19.98 9.43 1.66
C PRO A 348 19.58 8.34 0.66
N ILE A 349 20.33 8.24 -0.43
CA ILE A 349 20.27 7.14 -1.40
C ILE A 349 21.12 5.99 -0.87
N VAL A 350 20.56 4.78 -0.88
CA VAL A 350 21.22 3.56 -0.44
C VAL A 350 21.48 2.67 -1.65
N HIS A 351 22.72 2.26 -1.83
CA HIS A 351 23.15 1.30 -2.84
C HIS A 351 23.31 -0.07 -2.21
N PHE A 352 22.92 -1.09 -2.95
CA PHE A 352 23.01 -2.47 -2.48
C PHE A 352 23.52 -3.39 -3.57
N GLU A 353 24.13 -4.48 -3.14
CA GLU A 353 24.55 -5.59 -3.98
C GLU A 353 24.13 -6.92 -3.35
N GLY A 354 24.11 -7.98 -4.15
CA GLY A 354 23.73 -9.29 -3.66
C GLY A 354 23.60 -10.33 -4.75
N ILE A 355 22.94 -11.42 -4.39
CA ILE A 355 22.71 -12.56 -5.27
C ILE A 355 21.22 -12.87 -5.37
N SER A 356 20.81 -13.33 -6.54
CA SER A 356 19.45 -13.74 -6.85
C SER A 356 19.47 -15.20 -7.32
N ARG A 357 18.65 -16.05 -6.68
CA ARG A 357 18.60 -17.49 -6.98
C ARG A 357 17.14 -17.94 -7.12
N PRO A 358 16.74 -18.55 -8.24
CA PRO A 358 15.41 -19.14 -8.39
C PRO A 358 15.25 -20.35 -7.45
N LEU A 359 14.03 -20.55 -6.93
CA LEU A 359 13.71 -21.74 -6.12
C LEU A 359 13.35 -22.97 -6.95
N ASP A 360 12.78 -22.76 -8.14
CA ASP A 360 12.14 -23.83 -8.91
C ASP A 360 13.09 -24.61 -9.84
N ASP A 361 14.29 -24.10 -10.11
CA ASP A 361 15.24 -24.71 -11.06
C ASP A 361 16.54 -25.13 -10.35
N SER A 362 16.55 -26.34 -9.79
CA SER A 362 17.72 -26.97 -9.14
C SER A 362 18.74 -27.57 -10.12
N TRP A 363 18.55 -27.40 -11.44
CA TRP A 363 19.35 -28.05 -12.49
C TRP A 363 20.09 -27.11 -13.42
N ASP A 364 19.90 -25.79 -13.31
CA ASP A 364 20.63 -24.79 -14.12
C ASP A 364 21.47 -23.87 -13.23
N ASP A 365 22.76 -24.18 -13.11
CA ASP A 365 23.75 -23.37 -12.38
C ASP A 365 23.83 -21.92 -12.95
N ASN A 366 23.35 -21.68 -14.18
CA ASN A 366 23.33 -20.34 -14.81
C ASN A 366 22.07 -19.51 -14.50
N ALA A 367 21.10 -20.05 -13.76
CA ALA A 367 19.89 -19.30 -13.42
C ALA A 367 20.11 -18.33 -12.23
N SER A 368 21.24 -18.46 -11.53
CA SER A 368 21.66 -17.50 -10.51
C SER A 368 22.29 -16.25 -11.14
N SER A 369 22.00 -15.09 -10.56
CA SER A 369 22.53 -13.82 -11.02
C SER A 369 23.08 -13.01 -9.87
N ASP A 370 24.12 -12.23 -10.13
CA ASP A 370 24.46 -11.12 -9.25
C ASP A 370 23.39 -10.04 -9.41
N LEU A 371 23.25 -9.21 -8.38
CA LEU A 371 22.26 -8.14 -8.32
C LEU A 371 22.93 -6.90 -7.77
N ARG A 372 22.65 -5.76 -8.37
CA ARG A 372 22.93 -4.45 -7.77
C ARG A 372 21.73 -3.54 -7.90
N GLY A 373 21.65 -2.53 -7.05
CA GLY A 373 20.55 -1.59 -7.12
C GLY A 373 20.69 -0.40 -6.18
N THR A 374 19.67 0.43 -6.22
CA THR A 374 19.54 1.65 -5.44
C THR A 374 18.14 1.76 -4.84
N VAL A 375 18.08 2.33 -3.64
CA VAL A 375 16.85 2.68 -2.93
C VAL A 375 16.92 4.15 -2.54
N GLY A 376 15.84 4.89 -2.76
CA GLY A 376 15.75 6.30 -2.42
C GLY A 376 14.31 6.78 -2.42
N LEU A 377 14.05 7.96 -1.84
CA LEU A 377 12.72 8.57 -1.91
C LEU A 377 12.49 9.23 -3.27
N THR A 378 11.30 9.07 -3.84
CA THR A 378 10.81 9.94 -4.90
C THR A 378 10.63 11.36 -4.37
N LYS A 379 10.42 12.34 -5.25
CA LYS A 379 10.13 13.72 -4.84
C LYS A 379 8.81 13.87 -4.06
N GLU A 380 7.92 12.88 -4.15
CA GLU A 380 6.67 12.82 -3.36
C GLU A 380 6.81 12.06 -2.03
N GLY A 381 8.00 11.52 -1.74
CA GLY A 381 8.25 10.79 -0.49
C GLY A 381 7.93 9.29 -0.53
N GLU A 382 7.61 8.72 -1.71
CA GLU A 382 7.45 7.27 -1.87
C GLU A 382 8.82 6.59 -2.00
N VAL A 383 8.98 5.37 -1.48
CA VAL A 383 10.27 4.67 -1.54
C VAL A 383 10.40 3.95 -2.88
N ARG A 384 11.33 4.40 -3.72
CA ARG A 384 11.64 3.81 -5.02
C ARG A 384 12.81 2.85 -4.92
N TRP A 385 12.64 1.70 -5.56
CA TRP A 385 13.65 0.66 -5.71
C TRP A 385 14.00 0.48 -7.19
N THR A 386 15.28 0.52 -7.50
CA THR A 386 15.82 0.15 -8.80
C THR A 386 16.80 -1.00 -8.62
N SER A 387 16.68 -2.06 -9.43
CA SER A 387 17.63 -3.18 -9.41
C SER A 387 17.98 -3.64 -10.81
N VAL A 388 19.19 -4.21 -10.95
CA VAL A 388 19.71 -4.75 -12.20
C VAL A 388 20.30 -6.13 -11.93
N SER A 389 19.77 -7.14 -12.61
CA SER A 389 20.31 -8.49 -12.61
C SER A 389 21.47 -8.62 -13.58
N ILE A 390 22.55 -9.23 -13.13
CA ILE A 390 23.81 -9.39 -13.85
C ILE A 390 24.06 -10.89 -14.06
N PHE A 391 24.09 -11.32 -15.33
CA PHE A 391 24.37 -12.70 -15.73
C PHE A 391 25.69 -12.76 -16.46
N HIS A 392 26.62 -13.58 -16.00
CA HIS A 392 27.97 -13.70 -16.58
C HIS A 392 28.68 -12.35 -16.79
N GLY A 393 28.53 -11.43 -15.83
CA GLY A 393 29.10 -10.08 -15.90
C GLY A 393 28.36 -9.09 -16.80
N HIS A 394 27.24 -9.49 -17.42
CA HIS A 394 26.43 -8.63 -18.28
C HIS A 394 25.10 -8.28 -17.61
N GLU A 395 24.79 -6.99 -17.56
CA GLU A 395 23.48 -6.50 -17.15
C GLU A 395 22.40 -6.97 -18.14
N ARG A 396 21.31 -7.54 -17.61
CA ARG A 396 20.19 -8.04 -18.41
C ARG A 396 18.90 -7.37 -17.99
N TRP A 397 18.32 -7.84 -16.89
CA TRP A 397 16.99 -7.41 -16.46
C TRP A 397 17.11 -6.24 -15.49
N LYS A 398 16.48 -5.12 -15.85
CA LYS A 398 16.29 -4.00 -14.94
C LYS A 398 14.91 -4.09 -14.30
N SER A 399 14.76 -3.55 -13.10
CA SER A 399 13.46 -3.44 -12.43
C SER A 399 13.33 -2.10 -11.73
N GLU A 400 12.11 -1.57 -11.76
CA GLU A 400 11.71 -0.32 -11.13
C GLU A 400 10.42 -0.58 -10.34
N GLY A 401 10.43 -0.25 -9.05
CA GLY A 401 9.29 -0.52 -8.17
C GLY A 401 9.17 0.45 -7.00
N ILE A 402 8.01 0.42 -6.36
CA ILE A 402 7.64 1.26 -5.22
C ILE A 402 7.38 0.35 -4.01
N GLN A 403 7.96 0.69 -2.86
CA GLN A 403 7.62 0.05 -1.60
C GLN A 403 6.30 0.62 -1.09
N VAL A 404 5.30 -0.24 -0.93
CA VAL A 404 3.99 0.16 -0.43
C VAL A 404 4.06 0.35 1.08
N GLY A 405 3.44 1.40 1.63
CA GLY A 405 3.43 1.66 3.08
C GLY A 405 4.64 2.44 3.60
N GLY A 406 5.57 2.85 2.73
CA GLY A 406 6.68 3.73 3.06
C GLY A 406 7.92 3.02 3.62
N VAL A 407 8.78 3.79 4.27
CA VAL A 407 10.10 3.36 4.74
C VAL A 407 9.99 2.19 5.72
N ARG A 408 10.72 1.10 5.48
CA ARG A 408 10.73 -0.12 6.32
C ARG A 408 9.34 -0.74 6.52
N SER A 409 8.45 -0.56 5.55
CA SER A 409 7.19 -1.28 5.48
C SER A 409 7.40 -2.75 5.11
N ALA A 410 6.73 -3.65 5.82
CA ALA A 410 6.69 -5.10 5.58
C ALA A 410 5.92 -5.48 4.32
N ARG A 411 5.16 -4.54 3.71
CA ARG A 411 4.32 -4.82 2.55
C ARG A 411 5.10 -5.26 1.31
N GLY A 412 6.36 -4.85 1.22
CA GLY A 412 7.24 -5.15 0.11
C GLY A 412 7.13 -4.16 -1.05
N VAL A 413 7.75 -4.53 -2.18
CA VAL A 413 7.97 -3.67 -3.35
C VAL A 413 7.18 -4.21 -4.54
N ILE A 414 6.43 -3.32 -5.20
CA ILE A 414 5.62 -3.64 -6.40
C ILE A 414 6.15 -2.84 -7.58
N GLY A 415 6.34 -3.49 -8.72
CA GLY A 415 6.89 -2.81 -9.88
C GLY A 415 7.01 -3.67 -11.13
N ASN A 416 7.78 -3.17 -12.07
CA ASN A 416 7.98 -3.73 -13.39
C ASN A 416 9.43 -4.14 -13.59
N TRP A 417 9.62 -5.07 -14.52
CA TRP A 417 10.94 -5.45 -15.00
C TRP A 417 10.96 -5.42 -16.53
N PHE A 418 12.11 -5.16 -17.10
CA PHE A 418 12.29 -4.97 -18.54
C PHE A 418 13.72 -5.34 -18.97
N ASP A 419 13.86 -5.68 -20.26
CA ASP A 419 15.17 -5.81 -20.90
C ASP A 419 15.75 -4.42 -21.16
N ARG A 420 17.08 -4.31 -21.10
CA ARG A 420 17.79 -3.03 -21.19
C ARG A 420 17.70 -2.36 -22.55
#